data_AF-A0A3D4R5S9-F1
#
_entry.id   AF-A0A3D4R5S9-F1
#
_cell.length_a   1.000
_cell.length_b   1.000
_cell.length_c   1.000
_cell.angle_alpha   90.00
_cell.angle_beta   90.00
_cell.angle_gamma   90.00
#
_symmetry.space_group_name_H-M   'P 1'
#
loop_
_entity.id
_entity.type
_entity.pdbx_description
1 polymer ?
#
loop_
_entity_poly.entity_id
_entity_poly.type
_entity_poly.pdbx_seq_one_letter_code
_entity_poly.pdbx_strand_id
1 'polypeptide(L)'
;MFALFHAVNLWLLHRLLIHIKVKLPLFWLAVYAFNPLVLIESLVSPHNEVVMLCFTLFAFWLLIKNKVYGGVLAFAVSLSIKYISAVLTPLLIWRQKIDSRFFTVAWYLWIIALIPVILMREVYSWYFIPIIAIAALGGSFIPFMVSLALSGITLIRYYPFLLLGEYSAQSYELQLIAMVVSGVLLVPASLWLWQKKSAG
;
A
#
# COMPACT_ATOMS: atom_id res chain seq x y z
N MET A 1 -19.10 7.74 -0.96
CA MET A 1 -18.22 7.64 -2.15
C MET A 1 -16.99 6.75 -1.88
N PHE A 2 -16.13 7.04 -0.90
CA PHE A 2 -14.92 6.25 -0.64
C PHE A 2 -15.16 4.79 -0.26
N ALA A 3 -16.25 4.48 0.46
CA ALA A 3 -16.66 3.10 0.73
C ALA A 3 -16.90 2.28 -0.56
N LEU A 4 -17.42 2.92 -1.62
CA LEU A 4 -17.58 2.27 -2.92
C LEU A 4 -16.22 1.96 -3.54
N PHE A 5 -15.29 2.91 -3.56
CA PHE A 5 -13.93 2.68 -4.06
C PHE A 5 -13.19 1.61 -3.25
N HIS A 6 -13.37 1.59 -1.93
CA HIS A 6 -12.83 0.53 -1.08
C HIS A 6 -13.43 -0.84 -1.45
N ALA A 7 -14.75 -0.95 -1.62
CA ALA A 7 -15.39 -2.19 -2.07
C ALA A 7 -14.92 -2.64 -3.46
N VAL A 8 -14.74 -1.71 -4.41
CA VAL A 8 -14.19 -2.00 -5.74
C VAL A 8 -12.73 -2.44 -5.63
N ASN A 9 -11.93 -1.85 -4.74
CA ASN A 9 -10.57 -2.31 -4.45
C ASN A 9 -10.57 -3.76 -3.98
N LEU A 10 -11.43 -4.13 -3.04
CA LEU A 10 -11.54 -5.52 -2.57
C LEU A 10 -11.91 -6.48 -3.70
N TRP A 11 -12.89 -6.10 -4.53
CA TRP A 11 -13.28 -6.89 -5.67
C TRP A 11 -12.14 -7.05 -6.68
N LEU A 12 -11.47 -5.97 -7.08
CA LEU A 12 -10.33 -6.01 -8.00
C LEU A 12 -9.17 -6.82 -7.44
N LEU A 13 -8.83 -6.61 -6.16
CA LEU A 13 -7.77 -7.33 -5.47
C LEU A 13 -8.04 -8.83 -5.46
N HIS A 14 -9.27 -9.24 -5.12
CA HIS A 14 -9.68 -10.64 -5.17
C HIS A 14 -9.54 -11.25 -6.57
N ARG A 15 -10.00 -10.53 -7.60
CA ARG A 15 -9.90 -10.97 -9.01
C ARG A 15 -8.46 -11.11 -9.46
N LEU A 16 -7.60 -10.16 -9.08
CA LEU A 16 -6.17 -10.20 -9.35
C LEU A 16 -5.53 -11.40 -8.65
N LEU A 17 -5.70 -11.55 -7.33
CA LEU A 17 -5.15 -12.64 -6.52
C LEU A 17 -5.45 -14.03 -7.10
N ILE A 18 -6.70 -14.27 -7.52
CA ILE A 18 -7.09 -15.53 -8.18
C ILE A 18 -6.36 -15.68 -9.52
N HIS A 19 -6.34 -14.62 -10.33
CA HIS A 19 -5.76 -14.69 -11.68
C HIS A 19 -4.25 -14.98 -11.65
N ILE A 20 -3.50 -14.31 -10.76
CA ILE A 20 -2.06 -14.50 -10.61
C ILE A 20 -1.70 -15.74 -9.78
N LYS A 21 -2.71 -16.50 -9.30
CA LYS A 21 -2.56 -17.77 -8.57
C LYS A 21 -1.72 -17.64 -7.29
N VAL A 22 -1.91 -16.56 -6.54
CA VAL A 22 -1.29 -16.41 -5.22
C VAL A 22 -1.83 -17.48 -4.26
N LYS A 23 -0.94 -18.08 -3.46
CA LYS A 23 -1.33 -19.06 -2.43
C LYS A 23 -2.22 -18.39 -1.38
N LEU A 24 -3.32 -19.03 -1.00
CA LEU A 24 -4.27 -18.53 0.00
C LEU A 24 -4.84 -17.13 -0.34
N PRO A 25 -5.52 -16.95 -1.49
CA PRO A 25 -5.97 -15.63 -1.94
C PRO A 25 -6.90 -14.94 -0.93
N LEU A 26 -7.73 -15.70 -0.20
CA LEU A 26 -8.61 -15.14 0.83
C LEU A 26 -7.84 -14.59 2.04
N PHE A 27 -6.70 -15.20 2.40
CA PHE A 27 -5.85 -14.68 3.47
C PHE A 27 -5.30 -13.29 3.09
N TRP A 28 -4.76 -13.15 1.87
CA TRP A 28 -4.21 -11.88 1.39
C TRP A 28 -5.27 -10.80 1.21
N LEU A 29 -6.46 -11.19 0.74
CA LEU A 29 -7.60 -10.29 0.68
C LEU A 29 -8.00 -9.81 2.08
N ALA A 30 -8.09 -10.73 3.05
CA ALA A 30 -8.44 -10.40 4.43
C ALA A 30 -7.39 -9.50 5.09
N VAL A 31 -6.09 -9.75 4.84
CA VAL A 31 -5.00 -8.88 5.30
C VAL A 31 -5.22 -7.45 4.85
N TYR A 32 -5.54 -7.20 3.57
CA TYR A 32 -5.80 -5.85 3.09
C TYR A 32 -7.13 -5.29 3.63
N ALA A 33 -8.20 -6.09 3.58
CA ALA A 33 -9.55 -5.66 3.95
C ALA A 33 -9.69 -5.29 5.43
N PHE A 34 -9.01 -6.03 6.31
CA PHE A 34 -9.08 -5.85 7.76
C PHE A 34 -7.83 -5.19 8.34
N ASN A 35 -6.92 -4.69 7.49
CA ASN A 35 -5.82 -3.89 7.98
C ASN A 35 -6.38 -2.59 8.62
N PRO A 36 -6.10 -2.29 9.90
CA PRO A 36 -6.70 -1.13 10.57
C PRO A 36 -6.37 0.19 9.90
N LEU A 37 -5.16 0.33 9.34
CA LEU A 37 -4.79 1.52 8.57
C LEU A 37 -5.67 1.64 7.32
N VAL A 38 -5.82 0.57 6.55
CA VAL A 38 -6.67 0.60 5.35
C VAL A 38 -8.10 0.98 5.71
N LEU A 39 -8.67 0.41 6.77
CA LEU A 39 -10.03 0.74 7.21
C LEU A 39 -10.17 2.21 7.64
N ILE A 40 -9.26 2.70 8.48
CA ILE A 40 -9.30 4.09 8.97
C ILE A 40 -9.16 5.06 7.80
N GLU A 41 -8.13 4.90 6.97
CA GLU A 41 -7.82 5.83 5.87
C GLU A 41 -8.77 5.71 4.66
N SER A 42 -9.61 4.66 4.63
CA SER A 42 -10.60 4.47 3.55
C SER A 42 -12.03 4.81 3.96
N LEU A 43 -12.39 4.59 5.22
CA LEU A 43 -13.80 4.62 5.67
C LEU A 43 -14.05 5.68 6.75
N VAL A 44 -13.07 5.94 7.62
CA VAL A 44 -13.24 6.86 8.77
C VAL A 44 -12.69 8.25 8.45
N SER A 45 -11.43 8.30 8.01
CA SER A 45 -10.76 9.50 7.49
C SER A 45 -10.38 9.22 6.04
N PRO A 46 -11.32 9.33 5.09
CA PRO A 46 -11.08 8.91 3.72
C PRO A 46 -10.08 9.81 2.99
N HIS A 47 -9.09 9.19 2.34
CA HIS A 47 -8.12 9.88 1.49
C HIS A 47 -8.18 9.41 0.02
N ASN A 48 -7.71 10.28 -0.88
CA ASN A 48 -7.76 10.05 -2.34
C ASN A 48 -6.91 8.84 -2.79
N GLU A 49 -6.02 8.35 -1.95
CA GLU A 49 -5.21 7.15 -2.14
C GLU A 49 -6.06 5.92 -2.45
N VAL A 50 -7.25 5.80 -1.86
CA VAL A 50 -8.17 4.69 -2.11
C VAL A 50 -8.73 4.75 -3.53
N VAL A 51 -9.03 5.95 -4.01
CA VAL A 51 -9.54 6.21 -5.36
C VAL A 51 -8.43 5.97 -6.38
N MET A 52 -7.24 6.52 -6.15
CA MET A 52 -6.06 6.28 -6.98
C MET A 52 -5.74 4.78 -7.07
N LEU A 53 -5.75 4.06 -5.94
CA LEU A 53 -5.52 2.62 -5.91
C LEU A 53 -6.55 1.85 -6.73
N CYS A 54 -7.83 2.26 -6.69
CA CYS A 54 -8.87 1.65 -7.51
C CYS A 54 -8.56 1.72 -9.00
N PHE A 55 -8.15 2.89 -9.49
CA PHE A 55 -7.77 3.05 -10.88
C PHE A 55 -6.45 2.34 -11.23
N THR A 56 -5.50 2.27 -10.30
CA THR A 56 -4.27 1.46 -10.44
C THR A 56 -4.59 -0.03 -10.59
N LEU A 57 -5.39 -0.61 -9.68
CA LEU A 57 -5.78 -2.02 -9.71
C LEU A 57 -6.63 -2.32 -10.96
N PHE A 58 -7.51 -1.40 -11.34
CA PHE A 58 -8.35 -1.56 -12.53
C PHE A 58 -7.51 -1.54 -13.81
N ALA A 59 -6.49 -0.68 -13.88
CA ALA A 59 -5.52 -0.68 -14.97
C ALA A 59 -4.85 -2.05 -15.12
N PHE A 60 -4.31 -2.61 -14.02
CA PHE A 60 -3.70 -3.95 -14.04
C PHE A 60 -4.69 -5.04 -14.46
N TRP A 61 -5.93 -4.98 -13.97
CA TRP A 61 -6.97 -5.93 -14.36
C TRP A 61 -7.28 -5.86 -15.86
N LEU A 62 -7.41 -4.67 -16.44
CA LEU A 62 -7.65 -4.50 -17.87
C LEU A 62 -6.48 -4.97 -18.73
N LEU A 63 -5.25 -4.70 -18.28
CA LEU A 63 -4.04 -5.14 -18.97
C LEU A 63 -3.92 -6.67 -19.00
N ILE A 64 -4.23 -7.34 -17.89
CA ILE A 64 -4.36 -8.80 -17.84
C ILE A 64 -5.39 -9.33 -18.86
N LYS A 65 -6.45 -8.57 -19.10
CA LYS A 65 -7.49 -8.91 -20.09
C LYS A 65 -7.14 -8.48 -21.51
N ASN A 66 -5.88 -8.11 -21.78
CA ASN A 66 -5.40 -7.60 -23.07
C ASN A 66 -6.13 -6.32 -23.55
N LYS A 67 -6.82 -5.60 -22.65
CA LYS A 67 -7.51 -4.33 -22.96
C LYS A 67 -6.56 -3.15 -22.75
N VAL A 68 -5.52 -3.05 -23.59
CA VAL A 68 -4.40 -2.12 -23.41
C VAL A 68 -4.85 -0.67 -23.31
N TYR A 69 -5.67 -0.18 -24.24
CA TYR A 69 -6.15 1.21 -24.22
C TYR A 69 -6.93 1.55 -22.95
N GLY A 70 -7.82 0.65 -22.52
CA GLY A 70 -8.58 0.82 -21.28
C GLY A 70 -7.66 0.80 -20.05
N GLY A 71 -6.66 -0.08 -20.03
CA GLY A 71 -5.67 -0.14 -18.96
C GLY A 71 -4.83 1.14 -18.85
N VAL A 72 -4.35 1.65 -19.99
CA VAL A 72 -3.59 2.92 -20.04
C VAL A 72 -4.46 4.09 -19.61
N LEU A 73 -5.71 4.16 -20.06
CA LEU A 73 -6.64 5.22 -19.66
C LEU A 73 -6.93 5.16 -18.16
N ALA A 74 -7.21 3.97 -17.61
CA ALA A 74 -7.42 3.80 -16.17
C ALA A 74 -6.18 4.22 -15.38
N PHE A 75 -4.98 3.87 -15.84
CA PHE A 75 -3.75 4.31 -15.17
C PHE A 75 -3.52 5.82 -15.28
N ALA A 76 -3.84 6.44 -16.42
CA ALA A 76 -3.79 7.89 -16.57
C ALA A 76 -4.72 8.61 -15.58
N VAL A 77 -5.91 8.04 -15.31
CA VAL A 77 -6.82 8.54 -14.26
C VAL A 77 -6.20 8.36 -12.87
N SER A 78 -5.52 7.24 -12.60
CA SER A 78 -4.77 7.09 -11.34
C SER A 78 -3.70 8.17 -11.17
N LEU A 79 -2.93 8.46 -12.23
CA LEU A 79 -1.90 9.50 -12.23
C LEU A 79 -2.46 10.89 -11.98
N SER A 80 -3.61 11.22 -12.58
CA SER A 80 -4.26 12.52 -12.39
C SER A 80 -4.83 12.70 -10.99
N ILE A 81 -5.19 11.60 -10.30
CA ILE A 81 -5.57 11.65 -8.88
C ILE A 81 -4.34 11.89 -8.00
N LYS A 82 -3.29 11.08 -8.17
CA LYS A 82 -2.00 11.28 -7.49
C LYS A 82 -0.82 10.77 -8.33
N TYR A 83 0.15 11.67 -8.51
CA TYR A 83 1.36 11.44 -9.30
C TYR A 83 2.27 10.33 -8.76
N ILE A 84 2.15 9.93 -7.49
CA ILE A 84 3.00 8.86 -6.94
C ILE A 84 2.84 7.53 -7.69
N SER A 85 1.66 7.28 -8.28
CA SER A 85 1.45 6.10 -9.12
C SER A 85 2.35 6.08 -10.37
N ALA A 86 2.94 7.21 -10.78
CA ALA A 86 3.87 7.32 -11.91
C ALA A 86 5.09 6.42 -11.79
N VAL A 87 5.51 6.08 -10.56
CA VAL A 87 6.62 5.16 -10.35
C VAL A 87 6.36 3.76 -10.94
N LEU A 88 5.10 3.40 -11.17
CA LEU A 88 4.71 2.12 -11.76
C LEU A 88 4.71 2.14 -13.30
N THR A 89 4.92 3.30 -13.93
CA THR A 89 4.92 3.46 -15.40
C THR A 89 5.92 2.52 -16.10
N PRO A 90 7.18 2.33 -15.62
CA PRO A 90 8.11 1.41 -16.27
C PRO A 90 7.56 -0.03 -16.37
N LEU A 91 6.82 -0.49 -15.35
CA LEU A 91 6.20 -1.82 -15.35
C LEU A 91 5.10 -1.96 -16.39
N LEU A 92 4.38 -0.87 -16.67
CA LEU A 92 3.34 -0.85 -17.70
C LEU A 92 3.91 -0.83 -19.12
N ILE A 93 5.05 -0.15 -19.32
CA ILE A 93 5.72 -0.06 -20.62
C ILE A 93 6.41 -1.37 -20.97
N TRP A 94 7.09 -2.00 -20.02
CA TRP A 94 7.86 -3.23 -20.28
C TRP A 94 7.00 -4.47 -20.58
N ARG A 95 5.67 -4.37 -20.56
CA ARG A 95 4.72 -5.44 -20.90
C ARG A 95 5.09 -6.80 -20.30
N GLN A 96 5.62 -6.78 -19.09
CA GLN A 96 5.96 -8.01 -18.39
C GLN A 96 4.68 -8.78 -18.05
N LYS A 97 4.80 -10.09 -17.90
CA LYS A 97 3.70 -10.92 -17.41
C LYS A 97 3.29 -10.40 -16.03
N ILE A 98 2.03 -10.02 -15.87
CA ILE A 98 1.48 -9.56 -14.60
C ILE A 98 1.26 -10.79 -13.70
N ASP A 99 2.26 -11.11 -12.89
CA ASP A 99 2.26 -12.20 -11.91
C ASP A 99 2.70 -11.70 -10.51
N SER A 100 2.93 -12.61 -9.57
CA SER A 100 3.38 -12.23 -8.22
C SER A 100 4.74 -11.52 -8.19
N ARG A 101 5.65 -11.81 -9.14
CA ARG A 101 6.95 -11.12 -9.22
C ARG A 101 6.78 -9.69 -9.70
N PHE A 102 5.89 -9.47 -10.67
CA PHE A 102 5.50 -8.13 -11.11
C PHE A 102 5.08 -7.25 -9.93
N PHE A 103 4.19 -7.76 -9.07
CA PHE A 103 3.73 -7.00 -7.90
C PHE A 103 4.79 -6.85 -6.81
N THR A 104 5.73 -7.79 -6.69
CA THR A 104 6.89 -7.64 -5.80
C THR A 104 7.78 -6.48 -6.27
N VAL A 105 8.04 -6.36 -7.58
CA VAL A 105 8.80 -5.22 -8.12
C VAL A 105 8.02 -3.91 -7.96
N ALA A 106 6.70 -3.93 -8.23
CA ALA A 106 5.83 -2.77 -8.00
C ALA A 106 5.90 -2.27 -6.55
N TRP A 107 5.99 -3.18 -5.58
CA TRP A 107 6.15 -2.85 -4.18
C TRP A 107 7.46 -2.11 -3.92
N TYR A 108 8.60 -2.60 -4.42
CA TYR A 108 9.89 -1.92 -4.27
C TYR A 108 9.90 -0.53 -4.93
N LEU A 109 9.32 -0.41 -6.13
CA LEU A 109 9.16 0.87 -6.81
C LEU A 109 8.34 1.85 -5.96
N TRP A 110 7.27 1.39 -5.32
CA TRP A 110 6.48 2.23 -4.43
C TRP A 110 7.26 2.70 -3.20
N ILE A 111 8.04 1.81 -2.58
CA ILE A 111 8.93 2.18 -1.46
C ILE A 111 9.94 3.25 -1.90
N ILE A 112 10.54 3.09 -3.07
CA ILE A 112 11.47 4.09 -3.63
C ILE A 112 10.76 5.42 -3.86
N ALA A 113 9.52 5.41 -4.36
CA ALA A 113 8.74 6.63 -4.58
C ALA A 113 8.42 7.39 -3.28
N LEU A 114 8.38 6.70 -2.13
CA LEU A 114 8.18 7.35 -0.85
C LEU A 114 9.44 8.04 -0.31
N ILE A 115 10.65 7.68 -0.76
CA ILE A 115 11.89 8.33 -0.31
C ILE A 115 11.81 9.86 -0.46
N PRO A 116 11.54 10.45 -1.64
CA PRO A 116 11.44 11.90 -1.76
C PRO A 116 10.27 12.48 -0.96
N VAL A 117 9.16 11.74 -0.80
CA VAL A 117 8.03 12.19 0.04
C VAL A 117 8.47 12.32 1.50
N ILE A 118 9.20 11.33 2.01
CA ILE A 118 9.71 11.28 3.38
C ILE A 118 10.75 12.39 3.62
N LEU A 119 11.59 12.68 2.64
CA LEU A 119 12.66 13.67 2.77
C LEU A 119 12.16 15.12 2.63
N MET A 120 11.10 15.34 1.85
CA MET A 120 10.65 16.70 1.51
C MET A 120 9.37 17.12 2.22
N ARG A 121 8.60 16.16 2.76
CA ARG A 121 7.27 16.40 3.31
C ARG A 121 7.02 15.53 4.52
N GLU A 122 5.99 15.93 5.24
CA GLU A 122 5.45 15.14 6.32
C GLU A 122 4.85 13.81 5.82
N VAL A 123 5.18 12.71 6.51
CA VAL A 123 4.84 11.34 6.12
C VAL A 123 3.48 10.92 6.68
N TYR A 124 2.44 11.08 5.89
CA TYR A 124 1.09 10.68 6.31
C TYR A 124 0.79 9.20 6.08
N SER A 125 -0.13 8.67 6.90
CA SER A 125 -0.43 7.25 6.99
C SER A 125 -1.13 6.70 5.74
N TRP A 126 -1.94 7.52 5.05
CA TRP A 126 -2.63 7.11 3.82
C TRP A 126 -1.69 6.69 2.68
N TYR A 127 -0.44 7.18 2.63
CA TYR A 127 0.52 6.82 1.57
C TYR A 127 0.86 5.32 1.53
N PHE A 128 0.54 4.59 2.60
CA PHE A 128 0.83 3.17 2.76
C PHE A 128 -0.34 2.25 2.37
N ILE A 129 -1.54 2.78 2.05
CA ILE A 129 -2.67 1.97 1.56
C ILE A 129 -2.27 1.17 0.29
N PRO A 130 -1.63 1.78 -0.73
CA PRO A 130 -1.23 1.04 -1.93
C PRO A 130 -0.12 0.03 -1.66
N ILE A 131 0.78 0.31 -0.71
CA ILE A 131 1.85 -0.61 -0.30
C ILE A 131 1.25 -1.92 0.20
N ILE A 132 0.24 -1.84 1.08
CA ILE A 132 -0.41 -3.03 1.66
C ILE A 132 -1.13 -3.84 0.56
N ALA A 133 -1.85 -3.18 -0.35
CA ALA A 133 -2.52 -3.85 -1.47
C ALA A 133 -1.54 -4.55 -2.41
N ILE A 134 -0.46 -3.86 -2.80
CA ILE A 134 0.54 -4.40 -3.72
C ILE A 134 1.33 -5.54 -3.05
N ALA A 135 1.65 -5.42 -1.75
CA ALA A 135 2.29 -6.49 -1.00
C ALA A 135 1.43 -7.77 -0.96
N ALA A 136 0.11 -7.61 -0.77
CA ALA A 136 -0.83 -8.73 -0.80
C ALA A 136 -0.82 -9.45 -2.16
N LEU A 137 -0.74 -8.71 -3.27
CA LEU A 137 -0.62 -9.29 -4.62
C LEU A 137 0.73 -9.95 -4.89
N GLY A 138 1.81 -9.44 -4.29
CA GLY A 138 3.13 -10.05 -4.40
C GLY A 138 3.20 -11.44 -3.75
N GLY A 139 2.41 -11.68 -2.70
CA GLY A 139 2.39 -12.96 -1.97
C GLY A 139 3.73 -13.33 -1.32
N SER A 140 4.68 -12.39 -1.29
CA SER A 140 6.02 -12.57 -0.73
C SER A 140 6.04 -12.16 0.74
N PHE A 141 6.75 -12.94 1.56
CA PHE A 141 6.78 -12.75 3.00
C PHE A 141 7.42 -11.42 3.42
N ILE A 142 8.52 -11.00 2.76
CA ILE A 142 9.24 -9.78 3.15
C ILE A 142 8.39 -8.52 2.87
N PRO A 143 7.87 -8.27 1.65
CA PRO A 143 6.96 -7.16 1.40
C PRO A 143 5.78 -7.15 2.35
N PHE A 144 5.19 -8.31 2.65
CA PHE A 144 4.09 -8.42 3.59
C PHE A 144 4.47 -7.94 5.00
N MET A 145 5.53 -8.51 5.58
CA MET A 145 5.97 -8.18 6.95
C MET A 145 6.35 -6.71 7.08
N VAL A 146 7.06 -6.16 6.09
CA VAL A 146 7.43 -4.75 6.09
C VAL A 146 6.19 -3.87 5.96
N SER A 147 5.23 -4.22 5.10
CA SER A 147 3.98 -3.44 4.96
C SER A 147 3.14 -3.45 6.23
N LEU A 148 3.12 -4.59 6.95
CA LEU A 148 2.43 -4.70 8.22
C LEU A 148 3.12 -3.86 9.31
N ALA A 149 4.46 -3.88 9.35
CA ALA A 149 5.22 -3.01 10.25
C ALA A 149 4.96 -1.53 9.95
N LEU A 150 5.03 -1.11 8.69
CA LEU A 150 4.74 0.27 8.26
C LEU A 150 3.31 0.69 8.60
N SER A 151 2.34 -0.21 8.46
CA SER A 151 0.97 0.01 8.91
C SER A 151 0.89 0.30 10.41
N GLY A 152 1.57 -0.49 11.25
CA GLY A 152 1.63 -0.25 12.69
C GLY A 152 2.32 1.07 13.05
N ILE A 153 3.47 1.36 12.44
CA ILE A 153 4.25 2.58 12.65
C ILE A 153 3.42 3.83 12.35
N THR A 154 2.69 3.81 11.24
CA THR A 154 1.90 4.96 10.78
C THR A 154 0.57 5.11 11.52
N LEU A 155 0.03 4.04 12.11
CA LEU A 155 -1.12 4.12 13.01
C LEU A 155 -0.74 4.75 14.36
N ILE A 156 0.45 4.45 14.87
CA ILE A 156 0.96 5.04 16.13
C ILE A 156 1.04 6.58 16.02
N ARG A 157 1.17 7.11 14.80
CA ARG A 157 1.11 8.56 14.54
C ARG A 157 -0.19 9.22 15.03
N TYR A 158 -1.30 8.50 15.15
CA TYR A 158 -2.53 9.09 15.69
C TYR A 158 -2.47 9.30 17.21
N TYR A 159 -1.57 8.62 17.91
CA TYR A 159 -1.52 8.63 19.37
C TYR A 159 -1.29 10.03 19.98
N PRO A 160 -0.31 10.86 19.52
CA PRO A 160 -0.12 12.19 20.08
C PRO A 160 -1.34 13.10 19.90
N PHE A 161 -2.02 13.02 18.75
CA PHE A 161 -3.26 13.77 18.53
C PHE A 161 -4.38 13.32 19.48
N LEU A 162 -4.53 12.01 19.69
CA LEU A 162 -5.53 11.47 20.62
C LEU A 162 -5.26 11.88 22.08
N LEU A 163 -3.99 12.11 22.45
CA LEU A 163 -3.61 12.58 23.78
C LEU A 163 -3.83 14.07 23.98
N LEU A 164 -3.42 14.88 23.01
CA LEU A 164 -3.37 16.34 23.13
C LEU A 164 -4.64 17.03 22.62
N GLY A 165 -5.40 16.38 21.74
CA GLY A 165 -6.63 16.90 21.16
C GLY A 165 -6.42 18.01 20.12
N GLU A 166 -5.19 18.28 19.70
CA GLU A 166 -4.85 19.36 18.78
C GLU A 166 -3.73 18.99 17.80
N TYR A 167 -3.61 19.76 16.72
CA TYR A 167 -2.51 19.68 15.75
C TYR A 167 -1.54 20.85 15.95
N SER A 168 -0.93 20.93 17.13
CA SER A 168 0.12 21.90 17.45
C SER A 168 1.50 21.43 16.95
N ALA A 169 2.46 22.34 16.90
CA ALA A 169 3.86 22.01 16.57
C ALA A 169 4.40 20.87 17.45
N GLN A 170 4.08 20.91 18.75
CA GLN A 170 4.41 19.85 19.70
C GLN A 170 3.80 18.49 19.30
N SER A 171 2.55 18.49 18.83
CA SER A 171 1.89 17.25 18.39
C SER A 171 2.61 16.65 17.18
N TYR A 172 3.06 17.48 16.23
CA TYR A 172 3.82 17.02 15.07
C TYR A 172 5.19 16.44 15.44
N GLU A 173 5.91 17.06 16.39
CA GLU A 173 7.17 16.53 16.90
C GLU A 173 6.98 15.16 17.56
N LEU A 174 5.96 15.02 18.40
CA LEU A 174 5.63 13.74 19.05
C LEU A 174 5.22 12.68 18.03
N GLN A 175 4.51 13.05 16.96
CA GLN A 175 4.16 12.15 15.86
C GLN A 175 5.40 11.58 15.19
N LEU A 176 6.37 12.45 14.87
CA LEU A 176 7.64 12.03 14.27
C LEU A 176 8.43 11.11 15.21
N ILE A 177 8.56 11.49 16.49
CA ILE A 177 9.25 10.66 17.50
C ILE A 177 8.58 9.29 17.60
N ALA A 178 7.26 9.24 17.71
CA ALA A 178 6.53 7.99 17.85
C ALA A 178 6.72 7.08 16.61
N MET A 179 6.71 7.66 15.40
CA MET A 179 7.00 6.92 14.16
C MET A 179 8.45 6.40 14.11
N VAL A 180 9.43 7.21 14.51
CA VAL A 180 10.85 6.80 14.51
C VAL A 180 11.09 5.69 15.52
N VAL A 181 10.61 5.85 16.76
CA VAL A 181 10.76 4.85 17.83
C VAL A 181 10.10 3.53 17.43
N SER A 182 8.85 3.59 16.95
CA SER A 182 8.17 2.37 16.49
C SER A 182 8.83 1.75 15.26
N GLY A 183 9.39 2.57 14.36
CA GLY A 183 10.16 2.10 13.20
C GLY A 183 11.41 1.31 13.58
N VAL A 184 12.20 1.83 14.53
CA VAL A 184 13.40 1.18 15.06
C VAL A 184 13.07 -0.16 15.74
N LEU A 185 11.87 -0.32 16.29
CA LEU A 185 11.46 -1.57 16.94
C LEU A 185 10.84 -2.57 15.95
N LEU A 186 9.86 -2.12 15.16
CA LEU A 186 9.01 -3.01 14.36
C LEU A 186 9.70 -3.50 13.08
N VAL A 187 10.53 -2.67 12.44
CA VAL A 187 11.23 -3.09 11.21
C VAL A 187 12.27 -4.17 11.50
N PRO A 188 13.21 -4.02 12.45
CA PRO A 188 14.17 -5.08 12.77
C PRO A 188 13.51 -6.34 13.30
N ALA A 189 12.47 -6.22 14.13
CA ALA A 189 11.70 -7.37 14.59
C ALA A 189 11.08 -8.16 13.43
N SER A 190 10.54 -7.45 12.42
CA SER A 190 9.97 -8.08 11.22
C SER A 190 11.03 -8.83 10.39
N LEU A 191 12.24 -8.29 10.29
CA LEU A 191 13.37 -8.93 9.61
C LEU A 191 13.93 -10.13 10.39
N TRP A 192 13.99 -10.04 11.72
CA TRP A 192 14.42 -11.13 12.58
C TRP A 192 13.47 -12.33 12.51
N LEU A 193 12.14 -12.09 12.51
CA LEU A 193 11.15 -13.13 12.31
C LEU A 193 11.31 -13.84 10.95
N TRP A 194 11.70 -13.09 9.91
CA TRP A 194 12.00 -13.66 8.59
C TRP A 194 13.23 -14.57 8.60
N GLN A 195 14.32 -14.17 9.26
CA GLN A 195 15.54 -14.98 9.36
C GLN A 195 15.25 -16.32 10.01
N LYS A 196 14.48 -16.34 11.11
CA LYS A 196 14.10 -17.58 11.79
C LYS A 196 13.31 -18.54 10.90
N LYS A 197 12.40 -18.01 10.08
CA LYS A 197 11.61 -18.83 9.15
C LYS A 197 12.44 -19.38 7.99
N SER A 198 13.50 -18.68 7.58
CA SER A 198 14.36 -19.13 6.48
C SER A 198 15.38 -20.20 6.91
N ALA A 199 15.56 -20.38 8.22
CA ALA A 199 16.52 -21.31 8.81
C ALA A 199 15.92 -22.67 9.24
N GLY A 200 14.61 -22.87 9.11
CA GLY A 200 13.91 -24.13 9.42
C GLY A 200 12.98 -24.55 8.30
#